data_AF-A0A3C2DHQ8-F1
#
_entry.id   AF-A0A3C2DHQ8-F1
#
_cell.length_a   1.000
_cell.length_b   1.000
_cell.length_c   1.000
_cell.angle_alpha   90.00
_cell.angle_beta   90.00
_cell.angle_gamma   90.00
#
_symmetry.space_group_name_H-M   'P 1'
#
loop_
_entity.id
_entity.type
_entity.pdbx_description
1 polymer ?
#
loop_
_entity_poly.entity_id
_entity_poly.type
_entity_poly.pdbx_seq_one_letter_code
_entity_poly.pdbx_strand_id
1 'polypeptide(L)'
;SDMSSDFLSREIDWGSHDLVYGGAQKNLGPAGLAIVVVRRDRLSSHGRSLSPYLDYATHDSNDSMANTPPMFAIYVMGKVLRWMKDEGGLPAFEQRAAKRASMLYNTIDESNGWYSCPVEETSRSHMNIVFRLPDEDLEKRFVIEAAAAGMVNLKGHRSVGGIRASVYNALPLASVETLVDFMAEFRSTNS
;
A
#
# COMPACT_ATOMS: atom_id res chain seq x y z
N SER A 1 0.03 -15.56 1.65
CA SER A 1 0.03 -14.15 2.08
C SER A 1 -0.66 -13.28 1.04
N ASP A 2 -1.65 -12.48 1.45
CA ASP A 2 -2.13 -11.35 0.63
C ASP A 2 -1.19 -10.17 0.87
N MET A 3 -0.49 -9.74 -0.17
CA MET A 3 0.43 -8.60 -0.12
C MET A 3 -0.06 -7.45 -1.00
N SER A 4 -1.36 -7.38 -1.31
CA SER A 4 -1.88 -6.39 -2.28
C SER A 4 -1.43 -4.95 -2.00
N SER A 5 -1.34 -4.54 -0.72
CA SER A 5 -1.00 -3.16 -0.31
C SER A 5 0.47 -2.90 -0.03
N ASP A 6 1.30 -3.93 0.03
CA ASP A 6 2.73 -3.82 0.36
C ASP A 6 3.63 -4.62 -0.59
N PHE A 7 3.05 -5.18 -1.67
CA PHE A 7 3.75 -5.97 -2.68
C PHE A 7 4.95 -5.18 -3.22
N LEU A 8 6.15 -5.76 -3.09
CA LEU A 8 7.42 -5.14 -3.50
C LEU A 8 7.66 -3.73 -2.91
N SER A 9 7.13 -3.46 -1.72
CA SER A 9 7.56 -2.29 -0.92
C SER A 9 8.90 -2.52 -0.19
N ARG A 10 9.28 -3.80 -0.04
CA ARG A 10 10.48 -4.32 0.63
C ARG A 10 10.89 -5.66 0.03
N GLU A 11 12.03 -6.19 0.45
CA GLU A 11 12.40 -7.57 0.13
C GLU A 11 11.40 -8.57 0.72
N ILE A 12 11.13 -9.62 -0.05
CA ILE A 12 10.21 -10.70 0.31
C ILE A 12 11.03 -11.99 0.39
N ASP A 13 11.00 -12.64 1.55
CA ASP A 13 11.49 -14.00 1.67
C ASP A 13 10.49 -14.97 1.04
N TRP A 14 10.70 -15.27 -0.24
CA TRP A 14 9.85 -16.17 -1.00
C TRP A 14 9.86 -17.61 -0.45
N GLY A 15 10.91 -18.02 0.28
CA GLY A 15 11.01 -19.36 0.86
C GLY A 15 10.02 -19.59 2.01
N SER A 16 9.62 -18.52 2.69
CA SER A 16 8.66 -18.54 3.81
C SER A 16 7.19 -18.64 3.38
N HIS A 17 6.91 -18.74 2.07
CA HIS A 17 5.54 -18.71 1.55
C HIS A 17 5.28 -19.83 0.54
N ASP A 18 4.17 -20.54 0.72
CA ASP A 18 3.63 -21.45 -0.31
C ASP A 18 2.92 -20.69 -1.44
N LEU A 19 2.24 -19.59 -1.08
CA LEU A 19 1.51 -18.73 -2.01
C LEU A 19 1.53 -17.29 -1.51
N VAL A 20 1.89 -16.37 -2.40
CA VAL A 20 1.76 -14.92 -2.24
C VAL A 20 0.89 -14.41 -3.37
N TYR A 21 -0.09 -13.55 -3.08
CA TYR A 21 -0.90 -12.92 -4.11
C TYR A 21 -1.16 -11.45 -3.80
N GLY A 22 -1.53 -10.67 -4.82
CA GLY A 22 -1.97 -9.31 -4.62
C GLY A 22 -2.56 -8.67 -5.87
N GLY A 23 -3.57 -7.82 -5.68
CA GLY A 23 -4.05 -6.94 -6.75
C GLY A 23 -3.05 -5.81 -7.04
N ALA A 24 -2.78 -5.53 -8.31
CA ALA A 24 -1.78 -4.54 -8.71
C ALA A 24 -2.15 -3.09 -8.32
N GLN A 25 -3.45 -2.79 -8.15
CA GLN A 25 -4.03 -1.44 -8.06
C GLN A 25 -3.54 -0.56 -6.90
N LYS A 26 -2.81 -1.11 -5.94
CA LYS A 26 -2.32 -0.34 -4.79
C LYS A 26 -0.89 0.11 -5.03
N ASN A 27 0.03 -0.83 -5.24
CA ASN A 27 1.47 -0.53 -5.23
C ASN A 27 2.17 -0.70 -6.58
N LEU A 28 1.56 -1.40 -7.55
CA LEU A 28 2.29 -1.90 -8.74
C LEU A 28 1.68 -1.58 -10.10
N GLY A 29 0.48 -1.01 -10.15
CA GLY A 29 -0.17 -0.68 -11.41
C GLY A 29 -1.64 -0.31 -11.25
N PRO A 30 -2.41 -0.30 -12.35
CA PRO A 30 -3.84 -0.05 -12.31
C PRO A 30 -4.62 -1.29 -11.85
N ALA A 31 -5.92 -1.10 -11.57
CA ALA A 31 -6.85 -2.21 -11.35
C ALA A 31 -7.04 -3.07 -12.61
N GLY A 32 -7.46 -4.32 -12.39
CA GLY A 32 -7.69 -5.31 -13.46
C GLY A 32 -6.58 -6.34 -13.63
N LEU A 33 -5.56 -6.34 -12.77
CA LEU A 33 -4.51 -7.35 -12.73
C LEU A 33 -4.27 -7.83 -11.29
N ALA A 34 -4.16 -9.14 -11.11
CA ALA A 34 -3.66 -9.76 -9.89
C ALA A 34 -2.38 -10.52 -10.20
N ILE A 35 -1.46 -10.52 -9.25
CA ILE A 35 -0.20 -11.26 -9.30
C ILE A 35 -0.35 -12.44 -8.33
N VAL A 36 0.06 -13.63 -8.76
CA VAL A 36 0.15 -14.81 -7.92
C VAL A 36 1.54 -15.39 -8.07
N VAL A 37 2.24 -15.53 -6.95
CA VAL A 37 3.50 -16.28 -6.83
C VAL A 37 3.18 -17.51 -6.00
N VAL A 38 3.28 -18.68 -6.62
CA VAL A 38 2.93 -19.96 -6.00
C VAL A 38 4.09 -20.94 -6.14
N ARG A 39 4.38 -21.69 -5.08
CA ARG A 39 5.35 -22.77 -5.15
C ARG A 39 4.86 -23.86 -6.10
N ARG A 40 5.71 -24.28 -7.04
CA ARG A 40 5.34 -25.25 -8.08
C ARG A 40 4.89 -26.61 -7.53
N ASP A 41 5.47 -27.06 -6.42
CA ASP A 41 5.07 -28.31 -5.74
C ASP A 41 3.69 -28.24 -5.06
N ARG A 42 3.06 -27.07 -5.03
CA ARG A 42 1.67 -26.85 -4.59
C ARG A 42 0.66 -26.83 -5.75
N LEU A 43 1.14 -26.81 -7.00
CA LEU A 43 0.25 -26.88 -8.16
C LEU A 43 -0.46 -28.24 -8.17
N SER A 44 -1.75 -28.23 -8.51
CA SER A 44 -2.63 -29.41 -8.55
C SER A 44 -2.75 -30.18 -7.22
N SER A 45 -2.23 -29.68 -6.10
CA SER A 45 -2.26 -30.36 -4.79
C SER A 45 -3.52 -30.04 -3.97
N HIS A 46 -4.53 -29.40 -4.57
CA HIS A 46 -5.67 -28.86 -3.83
C HIS A 46 -6.82 -29.86 -3.60
N GLY A 47 -6.82 -31.02 -4.27
CA GLY A 47 -7.81 -32.10 -4.07
C GLY A 47 -9.28 -31.71 -4.36
N ARG A 48 -9.51 -30.65 -5.14
CA ARG A 48 -10.84 -30.14 -5.49
C ARG A 48 -11.10 -30.31 -6.98
N SER A 49 -12.36 -30.35 -7.40
CA SER A 49 -12.72 -30.17 -8.82
C SER A 49 -12.93 -28.68 -9.06
N LEU A 50 -12.02 -28.05 -9.82
CA LEU A 50 -12.07 -26.63 -10.14
C LEU A 50 -12.33 -26.43 -11.63
N SER A 51 -12.99 -25.32 -11.99
CA SER A 51 -12.96 -24.83 -13.37
C SER A 51 -11.51 -24.53 -13.76
N PRO A 52 -11.07 -24.82 -15.01
CA PRO A 52 -9.69 -24.57 -15.45
C PRO A 52 -9.22 -23.14 -15.18
N TYR A 53 -10.11 -22.16 -15.26
CA TYR A 53 -9.78 -20.75 -14.99
C TYR A 53 -9.39 -20.48 -13.53
N LEU A 54 -9.86 -21.28 -12.57
CA LEU A 54 -9.52 -21.16 -11.15
C LEU A 54 -8.36 -22.08 -10.74
N ASP A 55 -7.84 -22.90 -11.65
CA ASP A 55 -6.70 -23.78 -11.41
C ASP A 55 -5.40 -23.10 -11.85
N TYR A 56 -4.49 -22.87 -10.91
CA TYR A 56 -3.20 -22.26 -11.18
C TYR A 56 -2.30 -23.12 -12.08
N ALA A 57 -2.48 -24.44 -12.11
CA ALA A 57 -1.74 -25.30 -13.04
C ALA A 57 -2.09 -24.98 -14.51
N THR A 58 -3.34 -24.59 -14.78
CA THR A 58 -3.77 -24.12 -16.12
C THR A 58 -3.02 -22.85 -16.49
N HIS A 59 -2.94 -21.88 -15.57
CA HIS A 59 -2.25 -20.62 -15.84
C HIS A 59 -0.73 -20.80 -15.98
N ASP A 60 -0.09 -21.63 -15.15
CA ASP A 60 1.35 -21.93 -15.21
C ASP A 60 1.71 -22.61 -16.54
N SER A 61 0.95 -23.63 -16.97
CA SER A 61 1.19 -24.36 -18.22
C SER A 61 0.91 -23.55 -19.50
N ASN A 62 0.24 -22.41 -19.40
CA ASN A 62 -0.07 -21.52 -20.52
C ASN A 62 0.64 -20.16 -20.41
N ASP A 63 1.66 -20.02 -19.56
CA ASP A 63 2.39 -18.75 -19.37
C ASP A 63 1.47 -17.56 -19.06
N SER A 64 0.45 -17.77 -18.22
CA SER A 64 -0.62 -16.82 -17.89
C SER A 64 -1.51 -16.38 -19.07
N MET A 65 -1.48 -17.13 -20.19
CA MET A 65 -2.28 -16.90 -21.39
C MET A 65 -3.32 -18.00 -21.63
N ALA A 66 -3.86 -18.58 -20.56
CA ALA A 66 -4.93 -19.57 -20.63
C ALA A 66 -6.21 -19.02 -21.30
N ASN A 67 -6.39 -17.70 -21.26
CA ASN A 67 -7.36 -16.93 -22.04
C ASN A 67 -6.75 -15.55 -22.39
N THR A 68 -7.54 -14.63 -22.94
CA THR A 68 -7.10 -13.25 -23.20
C THR A 68 -6.73 -12.54 -21.89
N PRO A 69 -5.44 -12.21 -21.66
CA PRO A 69 -5.02 -11.60 -20.40
C PRO A 69 -5.23 -10.08 -20.42
N PRO A 70 -5.17 -9.39 -19.27
CA PRO A 70 -5.33 -7.94 -19.18
C PRO A 70 -4.08 -7.20 -19.70
N MET A 71 -3.90 -7.21 -21.02
CA MET A 71 -2.69 -6.76 -21.73
C MET A 71 -2.19 -5.38 -21.29
N PHE A 72 -3.11 -4.40 -21.16
CA PHE A 72 -2.74 -3.04 -20.78
C PHE A 72 -2.23 -2.95 -19.34
N ALA A 73 -2.88 -3.64 -18.40
CA ALA A 73 -2.44 -3.65 -17.00
C ALA A 73 -1.08 -4.33 -16.84
N ILE A 74 -0.85 -5.44 -17.58
CA ILE A 74 0.45 -6.13 -17.63
C ILE A 74 1.53 -5.19 -18.18
N TYR A 75 1.24 -4.49 -19.28
CA TYR A 75 2.18 -3.53 -19.88
C TYR A 75 2.56 -2.39 -18.91
N VAL A 76 1.58 -1.80 -18.23
CA VAL A 76 1.83 -0.73 -17.25
C VAL A 76 2.65 -1.24 -16.07
N MET A 77 2.30 -2.39 -15.51
CA MET A 77 3.09 -3.02 -14.44
C MET A 77 4.53 -3.27 -14.89
N GLY A 78 4.74 -3.73 -16.13
CA GLY A 78 6.08 -3.88 -16.71
C GLY A 78 6.87 -2.57 -16.77
N LYS A 79 6.23 -1.42 -16.99
CA LYS A 79 6.89 -0.10 -16.88
C LYS A 79 7.23 0.26 -15.45
N VAL A 80 6.30 0.06 -14.51
CA VAL A 80 6.51 0.33 -13.08
C VAL A 80 7.69 -0.50 -12.56
N LEU A 81 7.74 -1.79 -12.87
CA LEU A 81 8.84 -2.67 -12.44
C LEU A 81 10.19 -2.26 -13.02
N ARG A 82 10.25 -1.78 -14.28
CA ARG A 82 11.49 -1.23 -14.86
C ARG A 82 11.94 0.02 -14.12
N TRP A 83 11.03 0.99 -13.93
CA TRP A 83 11.30 2.19 -13.14
C TRP A 83 11.81 1.85 -11.74
N MET A 84 11.18 0.90 -11.05
CA MET A 84 11.63 0.48 -9.72
C MET A 84 13.05 -0.08 -9.72
N LYS A 85 13.44 -0.83 -10.76
CA LYS A 85 14.82 -1.32 -10.92
C LYS A 85 15.80 -0.18 -11.18
N ASP A 86 15.44 0.76 -12.05
CA ASP A 86 16.28 1.92 -12.38
C ASP A 86 16.49 2.85 -11.16
N GLU A 87 15.52 2.90 -10.26
CA GLU A 87 15.55 3.67 -9.01
C GLU A 87 16.31 2.98 -7.84
N GLY A 88 17.03 1.88 -8.11
CA GLY A 88 17.84 1.17 -7.12
C GLY A 88 17.19 -0.09 -6.52
N GLY A 89 16.06 -0.53 -7.07
CA GLY A 89 15.41 -1.79 -6.69
C GLY A 89 14.83 -1.78 -5.27
N LEU A 90 14.44 -2.96 -4.78
CA LEU A 90 13.73 -3.10 -3.49
C LEU A 90 14.46 -2.47 -2.30
N PRO A 91 15.79 -2.55 -2.15
CA PRO A 91 16.49 -1.90 -1.03
C PRO A 91 16.25 -0.38 -0.99
N ALA A 92 16.24 0.29 -2.15
CA ALA A 92 15.96 1.72 -2.22
C ALA A 92 14.49 2.03 -1.87
N PHE A 93 13.55 1.21 -2.33
CA PHE A 93 12.12 1.38 -2.02
C PHE A 93 11.81 1.12 -0.55
N GLU A 94 12.47 0.14 0.08
CA GLU A 94 12.32 -0.16 1.49
C GLU A 94 12.79 1.01 2.37
N GLN A 95 13.96 1.60 2.06
CA GLN A 95 14.45 2.78 2.74
C GLN A 95 13.50 3.98 2.57
N ARG A 96 12.99 4.21 1.35
CA ARG A 96 12.01 5.28 1.07
C ARG A 96 10.70 5.07 1.83
N ALA A 97 10.20 3.83 1.88
CA ALA A 97 9.00 3.47 2.62
C ALA A 97 9.17 3.72 4.12
N ALA A 98 10.28 3.25 4.71
CA ALA A 98 10.61 3.48 6.10
C ALA A 98 10.69 4.98 6.41
N LYS A 99 11.36 5.78 5.56
CA LYS A 99 11.48 7.23 5.74
C LYS A 99 10.13 7.94 5.68
N ARG A 100 9.27 7.62 4.69
CA ARG A 100 7.92 8.18 4.61
C ARG A 100 7.08 7.85 5.85
N ALA A 101 7.12 6.60 6.27
CA ALA A 101 6.38 6.15 7.44
C ALA A 101 6.87 6.82 8.73
N SER A 102 8.19 6.87 8.95
CA SER A 102 8.77 7.45 10.16
C SER A 102 8.44 8.93 10.29
N MET A 103 8.42 9.70 9.20
CA MET A 103 8.04 11.11 9.25
C MET A 103 6.62 11.33 9.79
N LEU A 104 5.66 10.53 9.31
CA LEU A 104 4.28 10.63 9.78
C LEU A 104 4.12 10.09 11.19
N TYR A 105 4.72 8.94 11.51
CA TYR A 105 4.62 8.35 12.84
C TYR A 105 5.28 9.22 13.90
N ASN A 106 6.46 9.79 13.65
CA ASN A 106 7.10 10.72 14.57
C ASN A 106 6.20 11.96 14.80
N THR A 107 5.62 12.51 13.73
CA THR A 107 4.68 13.64 13.85
C THR A 107 3.46 13.29 14.72
N ILE A 108 2.96 12.05 14.60
CA ILE A 108 1.84 11.55 15.41
C ILE A 108 2.27 11.37 16.87
N ASP A 109 3.39 10.69 17.12
CA ASP A 109 3.83 10.31 18.45
C ASP A 109 4.33 11.53 19.27
N GLU A 110 4.98 12.49 18.61
CA GLU A 110 5.45 13.75 19.22
C GLU A 110 4.32 14.77 19.40
N SER A 111 3.08 14.42 19.04
CA SER A 111 1.93 15.32 19.11
C SER A 111 1.34 15.49 20.51
N ASN A 112 1.96 14.92 21.55
CA ASN A 112 1.41 14.84 22.91
C ASN A 112 -0.04 14.31 22.93
N GLY A 113 -0.34 13.33 22.07
CA GLY A 113 -1.65 12.70 21.98
C GLY A 113 -2.71 13.48 21.19
N TRP A 114 -2.38 14.64 20.63
CA TRP A 114 -3.30 15.39 19.76
C TRP A 114 -3.67 14.60 18.50
N TYR A 115 -2.65 14.01 17.87
CA TYR A 115 -2.80 12.93 16.92
C TYR A 115 -2.55 11.61 17.63
N SER A 116 -3.32 10.57 17.30
CA SER A 116 -3.10 9.24 17.88
C SER A 116 -3.25 8.14 16.84
N CYS A 117 -2.29 7.21 16.80
CA CYS A 117 -2.39 6.01 15.99
C CYS A 117 -3.00 4.88 16.85
N PRO A 118 -4.14 4.27 16.43
CA PRO A 118 -4.75 3.17 17.18
C PRO A 118 -4.02 1.82 16.99
N VAL A 119 -2.94 1.80 16.21
CA VAL A 119 -2.19 0.58 15.88
C VAL A 119 -1.00 0.46 16.81
N GLU A 120 -0.82 -0.75 17.35
CA GLU A 120 0.36 -1.12 18.15
C GLU A 120 1.65 -0.89 17.36
N GLU A 121 2.68 -0.37 18.03
CA GLU A 121 3.85 0.23 17.40
C GLU A 121 4.58 -0.73 16.46
N THR A 122 4.77 -1.99 16.87
CA THR A 122 5.47 -3.00 16.05
C THR A 122 4.65 -3.52 14.88
N SER A 123 3.34 -3.22 14.86
CA SER A 123 2.39 -3.61 13.80
C SER A 123 2.05 -2.45 12.84
N ARG A 124 2.68 -1.29 13.01
CA ARG A 124 2.44 -0.10 12.18
C ARG A 124 2.83 -0.32 10.73
N SER A 125 1.95 0.05 9.80
CA SER A 125 2.16 -0.14 8.38
C SER A 125 3.09 0.94 7.82
N HIS A 126 4.08 0.55 7.02
CA HIS A 126 4.87 1.51 6.24
C HIS A 126 4.10 2.09 5.03
N MET A 127 2.97 1.49 4.65
CA MET A 127 2.21 1.85 3.45
C MET A 127 0.94 2.62 3.76
N ASN A 128 0.24 2.30 4.86
CA ASN A 128 -1.06 2.88 5.20
C ASN A 128 -1.06 3.37 6.64
N ILE A 129 -0.75 4.65 6.82
CA ILE A 129 -0.69 5.28 8.14
C ILE A 129 -2.09 5.76 8.50
N VAL A 130 -2.61 5.26 9.63
CA VAL A 130 -3.91 5.66 10.17
C VAL A 130 -3.72 6.42 11.47
N PHE A 131 -4.50 7.48 11.66
CA PHE A 131 -4.49 8.25 12.89
C PHE A 131 -5.83 8.93 13.15
N ARG A 132 -6.05 9.29 14.40
CA ARG A 132 -7.22 9.99 14.93
C ARG A 132 -6.81 11.39 15.36
N LEU A 133 -7.78 12.30 15.33
CA LEU A 133 -7.70 13.63 15.95
C LEU A 133 -8.53 13.61 17.26
N PRO A 134 -8.53 14.70 18.06
CA PRO A 134 -9.24 14.71 19.35
C PRO A 134 -10.74 14.42 19.25
N ASP A 135 -11.37 14.77 18.12
CA ASP A 135 -12.76 14.48 17.81
C ASP A 135 -13.02 14.36 16.29
N GLU A 136 -14.21 13.87 15.93
CA GLU A 136 -14.59 13.65 14.53
C GLU A 136 -14.85 14.94 13.73
N ASP A 137 -15.16 16.06 14.38
CA ASP A 137 -15.39 17.32 13.68
C ASP A 137 -14.05 17.91 13.22
N LEU A 138 -13.01 17.80 14.03
CA LEU A 138 -11.63 18.06 13.63
C LEU A 138 -11.17 17.14 12.49
N GLU A 139 -11.54 15.85 12.50
CA GLU A 139 -11.22 14.93 11.39
C GLU A 139 -11.88 15.35 10.08
N LYS A 140 -13.17 15.72 10.12
CA LYS A 140 -13.88 16.23 8.93
C LYS A 140 -13.22 17.49 8.42
N ARG A 141 -12.86 18.42 9.31
CA ARG A 141 -12.24 19.68 8.95
C ARG A 141 -10.83 19.46 8.37
N PHE A 142 -10.04 18.57 8.96
CA PHE A 142 -8.72 18.16 8.45
C PHE A 142 -8.81 17.66 7.01
N VAL A 143 -9.77 16.78 6.70
CA VAL A 143 -9.96 16.26 5.34
C VAL A 143 -10.33 17.38 4.35
N ILE A 144 -11.18 18.33 4.75
CA ILE A 144 -11.60 19.45 3.91
C ILE A 144 -10.44 20.40 3.64
N GLU A 145 -9.73 20.83 4.69
CA GLU A 145 -8.61 21.76 4.59
C GLU A 145 -7.42 21.13 3.83
N ALA A 146 -7.11 19.86 4.09
CA ALA A 146 -6.07 19.14 3.37
C ALA A 146 -6.41 19.04 1.86
N ALA A 147 -7.67 18.76 1.53
CA ALA A 147 -8.11 18.72 0.13
C ALA A 147 -8.02 20.10 -0.54
N ALA A 148 -8.32 21.19 0.18
CA ALA A 148 -8.14 22.55 -0.31
C ALA A 148 -6.66 22.89 -0.54
N ALA A 149 -5.75 22.30 0.24
CA ALA A 149 -4.29 22.35 0.05
C ALA A 149 -3.77 21.34 -0.99
N GLY A 150 -4.65 20.66 -1.74
CA GLY A 150 -4.29 19.71 -2.80
C GLY A 150 -3.96 18.30 -2.33
N MET A 151 -4.09 18.00 -1.04
CA MET A 151 -3.91 16.67 -0.46
C MET A 151 -5.24 15.94 -0.35
N VAL A 152 -5.53 15.09 -1.33
CA VAL A 152 -6.80 14.37 -1.43
C VAL A 152 -6.73 12.94 -0.89
N ASN A 153 -7.89 12.30 -0.73
CA ASN A 153 -8.03 10.89 -0.33
C ASN A 153 -7.48 10.52 1.06
N LEU A 154 -7.41 11.49 1.98
CA LEU A 154 -6.97 11.28 3.36
C LEU A 154 -8.06 10.78 4.31
N LYS A 155 -9.33 10.76 3.88
CA LYS A 155 -10.43 10.25 4.73
C LYS A 155 -10.21 8.78 5.08
N GLY A 156 -10.28 8.47 6.37
CA GLY A 156 -10.20 7.10 6.88
C GLY A 156 -11.35 6.21 6.42
N HIS A 157 -11.22 4.91 6.68
CA HIS A 157 -12.24 3.95 6.27
C HIS A 157 -13.53 4.13 7.07
N ARG A 158 -14.69 4.00 6.42
CA ARG A 158 -16.02 4.26 7.03
C ARG A 158 -16.31 3.50 8.32
N SER A 159 -15.68 2.34 8.53
CA SER A 159 -15.89 1.50 9.72
C SER A 159 -15.08 1.94 10.92
N VAL A 160 -14.03 2.75 10.73
CA VAL A 160 -13.10 3.14 11.80
C VAL A 160 -12.91 4.66 11.91
N GLY A 161 -13.44 5.45 10.98
CA GLY A 161 -13.28 6.91 10.95
C GLY A 161 -11.82 7.35 10.80
N GLY A 162 -11.48 8.53 11.30
CA GLY A 162 -10.10 9.01 11.32
C GLY A 162 -9.57 9.45 9.96
N ILE A 163 -8.24 9.56 9.93
CA ILE A 163 -7.44 9.91 8.77
C ILE A 163 -6.63 8.69 8.35
N ARG A 164 -6.46 8.49 7.04
CA ARG A 164 -5.61 7.46 6.45
C ARG A 164 -4.74 8.06 5.34
N ALA A 165 -3.44 8.14 5.59
CA ALA A 165 -2.44 8.50 4.59
C ALA A 165 -1.83 7.23 3.97
N SER A 166 -2.11 6.99 2.68
CA SER A 166 -1.50 5.89 1.94
C SER A 166 -0.25 6.37 1.20
N VAL A 167 0.92 5.87 1.59
CA VAL A 167 2.25 6.33 1.15
C VAL A 167 2.99 5.25 0.34
N TYR A 168 2.30 4.74 -0.69
CA TYR A 168 2.80 3.71 -1.61
C TYR A 168 4.09 4.10 -2.34
N ASN A 169 4.71 3.13 -3.02
CA ASN A 169 6.00 3.27 -3.69
C ASN A 169 6.12 4.51 -4.58
N ALA A 170 5.06 4.83 -5.32
CA ALA A 170 5.03 5.95 -6.26
C ALA A 170 4.86 7.33 -5.59
N LEU A 171 4.55 7.39 -4.29
CA LEU A 171 4.39 8.66 -3.59
C LEU A 171 5.77 9.26 -3.28
N PRO A 172 6.09 10.48 -3.79
CA PRO A 172 7.33 11.16 -3.47
C PRO A 172 7.45 11.48 -1.98
N LEU A 173 8.69 11.54 -1.48
CA LEU A 173 8.95 11.95 -0.10
C LEU A 173 8.43 13.36 0.19
N ALA A 174 8.59 14.28 -0.75
CA ALA A 174 8.12 15.66 -0.63
C ALA A 174 6.60 15.76 -0.37
N SER A 175 5.80 14.81 -0.87
CA SER A 175 4.36 14.79 -0.57
C SER A 175 4.07 14.46 0.89
N VAL A 176 4.93 13.67 1.54
CA VAL A 176 4.84 13.38 2.97
C VAL A 176 5.32 14.57 3.80
N GLU A 177 6.38 15.25 3.36
CA GLU A 177 6.85 16.52 3.96
C GLU A 177 5.71 17.55 3.99
N THR A 178 5.04 17.76 2.85
CA THR A 178 3.87 18.67 2.78
C THR A 178 2.74 18.28 3.75
N LEU A 179 2.48 16.98 3.93
CA LEU A 179 1.46 16.53 4.88
C LEU A 179 1.87 16.77 6.33
N VAL A 180 3.15 16.55 6.67
CA VAL A 180 3.69 16.82 8.02
C VAL A 180 3.61 18.32 8.34
N ASP A 181 4.01 19.18 7.40
CA ASP A 181 3.92 20.64 7.58
C ASP A 181 2.47 21.07 7.80
N PHE A 182 1.54 20.53 6.99
CA PHE A 182 0.11 20.75 7.17
C PHE A 182 -0.40 20.25 8.53
N MET A 183 0.04 19.09 9.01
CA MET A 183 -0.34 18.58 10.32
C MET A 183 0.14 19.51 11.45
N ALA A 184 1.35 20.05 11.36
CA ALA A 184 1.85 21.01 12.33
C ALA A 184 1.02 22.30 12.36
N GLU A 185 0.72 22.88 11.19
CA GLU A 185 -0.10 24.08 11.05
C GLU A 185 -1.55 23.85 11.51
N PHE A 186 -2.17 22.75 11.09
CA PHE A 186 -3.53 22.39 11.46
C PHE A 186 -3.66 22.23 12.97
N ARG A 187 -2.69 21.58 13.62
CA ARG A 187 -2.66 21.49 15.09
C ARG A 187 -2.52 22.88 15.72
N SER A 188 -1.57 23.70 15.25
CA SER A 188 -1.32 25.03 15.84
C SER A 188 -2.54 25.96 15.79
N THR A 189 -3.37 25.84 14.76
CA THR A 189 -4.56 26.70 14.57
C THR A 189 -5.80 26.18 15.30
N ASN A 190 -5.71 25.00 15.93
CA ASN A 190 -6.86 24.29 16.51
C ASN A 190 -6.60 23.65 17.88
N SER A 191 -5.44 23.93 18.48
CA SER A 191 -5.10 23.54 19.86
C SER A 191 -5.53 24.59 20.87
#